data_AF-A0A377M6M4-F1
#
_entry.id   AF-A0A377M6M4-F1
#
_cell.length_a   1.000
_cell.length_b   1.000
_cell.length_c   1.000
_cell.angle_alpha   90.00
_cell.angle_beta   90.00
_cell.angle_gamma   90.00
#
_symmetry.space_group_name_H-M   'P 1'
#
loop_
_entity.id
_entity.type
_entity.pdbx_description
1 polymer ?
#
loop_
_entity_poly.entity_id
_entity_poly.type
_entity_poly.pdbx_seq_one_letter_code
_entity_poly.pdbx_strand_id
1 'polypeptide(L)'
;MPGGAALTRPTEFVASRRPGKRSATGQQVTQNKRAICMSKSVQSNSAVLVHFTLKLDDGSTAESTRNNGKPALFRLGDTSLSEGLEQQLLV
;
A
#
# COMPACT_ATOMS: atom_id res chain seq x y z
N MET A 1 -36.96 -72.38 -1.48
CA MET A 1 -35.74 -73.18 -1.76
C MET A 1 -35.49 -73.09 -3.26
N PRO A 2 -34.25 -72.87 -3.76
CA PRO A 2 -32.91 -72.98 -3.15
C PRO A 2 -32.37 -71.58 -2.77
N GLY A 3 -31.24 -71.36 -2.09
CA GLY A 3 -30.07 -72.18 -1.78
C GLY A 3 -28.83 -71.33 -2.09
N GLY A 4 -27.99 -71.06 -1.10
CA GLY A 4 -26.77 -70.26 -1.29
C GLY A 4 -26.22 -69.70 0.01
N ALA A 5 -25.66 -70.56 0.85
CA ALA A 5 -24.87 -70.15 2.01
C ALA A 5 -23.46 -69.71 1.55
N ALA A 6 -23.02 -68.53 1.99
CA ALA A 6 -21.61 -68.18 2.06
C ALA A 6 -21.30 -67.70 3.48
N LEU A 7 -20.73 -68.61 4.27
CA LEU A 7 -20.10 -68.33 5.55
C LEU A 7 -18.67 -67.84 5.28
N THR A 8 -18.30 -66.67 5.81
CA THR A 8 -16.96 -66.47 6.38
C THR A 8 -17.02 -65.34 7.40
N ARG A 9 -16.31 -65.59 8.50
CA ARG A 9 -16.39 -64.96 9.82
C ARG A 9 -15.56 -63.65 9.91
N PRO A 10 -15.68 -62.90 11.04
CA PRO A 10 -15.40 -61.45 11.14
C PRO A 10 -13.94 -61.15 11.58
N THR A 11 -13.72 -60.00 12.24
CA THR A 11 -12.46 -59.43 12.82
C THR A 11 -11.56 -58.67 11.80
N GLU A 12 -11.14 -57.41 11.95
CA GLU A 12 -11.06 -56.49 13.10
C GLU A 12 -11.31 -55.03 12.69
N PHE A 13 -11.91 -54.31 13.63
CA PHE A 13 -11.93 -52.87 13.76
C PHE A 13 -10.54 -52.41 14.21
N VAL A 14 -9.84 -51.58 13.42
CA VAL A 14 -8.73 -50.77 13.93
C VAL A 14 -9.01 -49.30 13.67
N ALA A 15 -8.99 -48.57 14.77
CA ALA A 15 -9.41 -47.20 14.89
C ALA A 15 -8.34 -46.20 14.41
N SER A 16 -8.82 -44.98 14.16
CA SER A 16 -8.13 -43.73 14.39
C SER A 16 -7.00 -43.33 13.43
N ARG A 17 -7.27 -42.26 12.68
CA ARG A 17 -6.62 -40.94 12.89
C ARG A 17 -7.22 -39.91 11.93
N ARG A 18 -8.07 -39.00 12.43
CA ARG A 18 -8.12 -37.65 11.84
C ARG A 18 -6.85 -36.94 12.31
N PRO A 19 -6.09 -36.34 11.39
CA PRO A 19 -5.84 -34.91 11.53
C PRO A 19 -5.88 -34.20 10.19
N GLY A 20 -6.53 -33.03 10.17
CA GLY A 20 -6.42 -32.10 9.07
C GLY A 20 -4.96 -31.73 8.85
N LYS A 21 -4.49 -31.88 7.62
CA LYS A 21 -3.31 -31.20 7.12
C LYS A 21 -3.80 -30.00 6.31
N ARG A 22 -3.94 -28.88 7.01
CA ARG A 22 -3.78 -27.55 6.41
C ARG A 22 -2.38 -27.52 5.82
N SER A 23 -2.23 -27.77 4.53
CA SER A 23 -1.06 -27.34 3.76
C SER A 23 -1.38 -25.95 3.26
N ALA A 24 -0.86 -24.94 3.95
CA ALA A 24 0.45 -24.36 3.70
C ALA A 24 0.32 -23.25 2.66
N THR A 25 0.06 -22.06 3.20
CA THR A 25 0.93 -20.91 2.95
C THR A 25 1.25 -20.66 1.48
N GLY A 26 0.21 -20.44 0.68
CA GLY A 26 0.26 -19.34 -0.27
C GLY A 26 -0.08 -18.08 0.50
N GLN A 27 0.82 -17.59 1.37
CA GLN A 27 0.83 -16.15 1.63
C GLN A 27 1.07 -15.54 0.26
N GLN A 28 -0.01 -15.17 -0.40
CA GLN A 28 0.02 -14.17 -1.43
C GLN A 28 0.62 -12.97 -0.71
N VAL A 29 1.93 -12.84 -0.83
CA VAL A 29 2.62 -11.58 -0.64
C VAL A 29 1.90 -10.70 -1.63
N THR A 30 0.89 -9.99 -1.13
CA THR A 30 0.30 -8.85 -1.81
C THR A 30 1.52 -8.01 -2.11
N GLN A 31 2.02 -8.09 -3.34
CA GLN A 31 2.96 -7.13 -3.86
C GLN A 31 2.21 -5.82 -3.74
N ASN A 32 2.42 -5.14 -2.62
CA ASN A 32 2.24 -3.73 -2.42
C ASN A 32 3.28 -3.05 -3.32
N LYS A 33 3.09 -3.27 -4.62
CA LYS A 33 3.56 -2.43 -5.70
C LYS A 33 2.82 -1.13 -5.43
N ARG A 34 3.43 -0.29 -4.60
CA ARG A 34 3.08 1.12 -4.47
C ARG A 34 3.23 1.66 -5.87
N ALA A 35 2.14 1.60 -6.64
CA ALA A 35 2.06 2.27 -7.91
C ALA A 35 2.30 3.72 -7.55
N ILE A 36 3.47 4.23 -7.93
CA ILE A 36 3.69 5.66 -7.97
C ILE A 36 2.82 6.12 -9.12
N CYS A 37 1.53 6.33 -8.86
CA CYS A 37 0.64 6.96 -9.80
C CYS A 37 1.17 8.39 -9.94
N MET A 38 1.92 8.63 -11.02
CA MET A 38 2.30 9.98 -11.41
C MET A 38 1.02 10.74 -11.71
N SER A 39 0.55 11.50 -10.72
CA SER A 39 -0.66 12.29 -10.84
C SER A 39 -0.37 13.46 -11.78
N LYS A 40 -1.23 13.62 -12.79
CA LYS A 40 -1.13 14.71 -13.77
C LYS A 40 -1.47 16.07 -13.14
N SER A 41 -2.14 16.05 -11.98
CA SER A 41 -2.49 17.19 -11.15
C SER A 41 -2.08 16.94 -9.70
N VAL A 42 -2.01 18.02 -8.92
CA VAL A 42 -1.62 18.00 -7.52
C VAL A 42 -2.89 17.83 -6.66
N GLN A 43 -2.93 16.80 -5.83
CA GLN A 43 -4.02 16.54 -4.89
C GLN A 43 -3.61 16.85 -3.44
N SER A 44 -4.58 16.95 -2.54
CA SER A 44 -4.42 17.33 -1.12
C SER A 44 -3.44 16.48 -0.31
N ASN A 45 -3.09 15.28 -0.78
CA ASN A 45 -2.15 14.38 -0.10
C ASN A 45 -0.96 14.02 -1.00
N SER A 46 -0.67 14.87 -1.99
CA SER A 46 0.43 14.67 -2.93
C SER A 46 1.73 15.22 -2.38
N ALA A 47 2.85 14.67 -2.85
CA ALA A 47 4.17 15.24 -2.65
C ALA A 47 4.69 15.79 -3.98
N VAL A 48 5.01 17.08 -4.02
CA VAL A 48 5.38 17.81 -5.23
C VAL A 48 6.79 18.37 -5.07
N LEU A 49 7.65 18.13 -6.06
CA LEU A 49 8.96 18.78 -6.13
C LEU A 49 8.82 20.11 -6.85
N VAL A 50 9.20 21.20 -6.17
CA VAL A 50 9.02 22.57 -6.67
C VAL A 50 10.31 23.39 -6.54
N HIS A 51 10.46 24.33 -7.47
CA HIS A 51 11.38 25.45 -7.31
C HIS A 51 10.58 26.71 -6.96
N PHE A 52 10.67 27.15 -5.71
CA PHE A 52 10.06 28.39 -5.24
C PHE A 52 11.11 29.44 -4.88
N THR A 53 10.66 30.70 -4.90
CA THR A 53 11.38 31.88 -4.41
C THR A 53 10.42 32.66 -3.52
N LEU A 54 10.75 32.77 -2.23
CA LEU A 54 10.03 33.59 -1.27
C LEU A 54 10.60 35.00 -1.30
N LYS A 55 9.75 36.01 -1.48
CA LYS A 55 10.13 37.42 -1.42
C LYS A 55 9.45 38.11 -0.24
N LEU A 56 10.17 39.04 0.37
CA LEU A 56 9.62 39.96 1.37
C LEU A 56 8.91 41.13 0.68
N ASP A 57 8.19 41.93 1.44
CA ASP A 57 7.44 43.09 0.93
C ASP A 57 8.36 44.17 0.32
N ASP A 58 9.58 44.26 0.82
CA ASP A 58 10.64 45.12 0.28
C ASP A 58 11.22 44.62 -1.06
N GLY A 59 10.76 43.46 -1.55
CA GLY A 59 11.19 42.83 -2.79
C GLY A 59 12.49 42.01 -2.68
N SER A 60 13.11 41.97 -1.51
CA SER A 60 14.27 41.11 -1.25
C SER A 60 13.86 39.63 -1.24
N THR A 61 14.83 38.76 -1.53
CA THR A 61 14.59 37.30 -1.53
C THR A 61 14.88 36.74 -0.14
N ALA A 62 13.86 36.25 0.54
CA ALA A 62 14.00 35.56 1.82
C ALA A 62 14.49 34.11 1.65
N GLU A 63 14.01 33.40 0.64
CA GLU A 63 14.40 32.02 0.35
C GLU A 63 14.32 31.73 -1.15
N SER A 64 15.26 30.95 -1.70
CA SER A 64 15.23 30.55 -3.11
C SER A 64 15.87 29.18 -3.33
N THR A 65 15.04 28.18 -3.56
CA THR A 65 15.46 26.82 -3.95
C THR A 65 16.12 26.76 -5.32
N ARG A 66 15.85 27.76 -6.19
CA ARG A 66 16.51 27.89 -7.49
C ARG A 66 17.98 28.31 -7.32
N ASN A 67 18.26 29.21 -6.38
CA ASN A 67 19.63 29.64 -6.08
C ASN A 67 20.44 28.50 -5.43
N ASN A 68 19.80 27.69 -4.59
CA ASN A 68 20.42 26.54 -3.95
C ASN A 68 20.58 25.31 -4.86
N GLY A 69 20.04 25.34 -6.08
CA GLY A 69 20.18 24.26 -7.07
C GLY A 69 19.51 22.94 -6.69
N LYS A 70 18.67 22.93 -5.64
CA LYS A 70 17.96 21.75 -5.17
C LYS A 70 16.46 22.06 -5.04
N PRO A 71 15.59 21.32 -5.74
CA PRO A 71 14.14 21.50 -5.57
C PRO A 71 13.72 21.12 -4.16
N ALA A 72 12.72 21.82 -3.62
CA ALA A 72 12.11 21.48 -2.35
C ALA A 72 10.98 20.48 -2.57
N LEU A 73 10.81 19.56 -1.61
CA LEU A 73 9.68 18.65 -1.58
C LEU A 73 8.58 19.24 -0.71
N PHE A 74 7.47 19.61 -1.34
CA PHE A 74 6.26 20.07 -0.68
C PHE A 74 5.31 18.89 -0.50
N ARG A 75 4.96 18.61 0.75
CA ARG A 75 4.03 17.53 1.10
C ARG A 75 2.73 18.20 1.52
N LEU A 76 1.65 17.91 0.80
CA LEU A 76 0.34 18.46 1.10
C LEU A 76 -0.36 17.55 2.12
N GLY A 77 -1.11 18.15 3.03
CA GLY A 77 -1.95 17.42 3.99
C GLY A 77 -1.20 16.84 5.19
N ASP A 78 0.06 17.20 5.40
CA ASP A 78 0.84 16.83 6.59
C ASP A 78 1.12 18.02 7.52
N THR A 79 0.42 19.15 7.33
CA THR A 79 0.56 20.41 8.08
C THR A 79 1.95 21.07 7.98
N SER A 80 2.83 20.58 7.11
CA SER A 80 4.13 21.21 6.87
C SER A 80 4.03 22.52 6.09
N LEU A 81 2.93 22.70 5.36
CA LEU A 81 2.59 23.89 4.59
C LEU A 81 1.33 24.54 5.15
N SER A 82 1.20 25.84 4.95
CA SER A 82 -0.02 26.56 5.30
C SER A 82 -1.14 26.20 4.33
N GLU A 83 -2.38 26.16 4.82
CA GLU A 83 -3.55 25.83 3.99
C GLU A 83 -3.69 26.73 2.76
N GLY A 84 -3.37 28.03 2.89
CA GLY A 84 -3.40 28.96 1.77
C GLY A 84 -2.41 28.63 0.67
N LEU A 85 -1.21 28.17 1.03
CA LEU A 85 -0.20 27.74 0.05
C LEU A 85 -0.60 26.41 -0.61
N GLU A 86 -1.13 25.46 0.18
CA GLU A 86 -1.64 24.19 -0.36
C GLU A 86 -2.78 24.42 -1.36
N GLN A 87 -3.73 25.32 -1.05
CA GLN A 87 -4.84 25.65 -1.96
C GLN A 87 -4.38 26.23 -3.29
N GLN A 88 -3.30 27.01 -3.32
CA GLN A 88 -2.72 27.54 -4.55
C GLN A 88 -2.03 26.46 -5.40
N LEU A 89 -1.69 25.32 -4.81
CA LEU A 89 -1.04 24.20 -5.48
C LEU A 89 -2.04 23.17 -6.02
N LEU A 90 -3.27 23.12 -5.50
CA LEU A 90 -4.32 22.22 -5.97
C LEU A 90 -4.82 22.67 -7.37
N VAL A 91 -4.84 21.73 -8.33
CA VAL A 91 -5.25 21.97 -9.74
C VAL A 91 -6.24 20.91 -10.19
#